data_AF-A0A1R4B4W6-F1
#
_entry.id   AF-A0A1R4B4W6-F1
#
_cell.length_a   1.000
_cell.length_b   1.000
_cell.length_c   1.000
_cell.angle_alpha   90.00
_cell.angle_beta   90.00
_cell.angle_gamma   90.00
#
_symmetry.space_group_name_H-M   'P 1'
#
loop_
_entity.id
_entity.type
_entity.pdbx_description
1 polymer ?
#
loop_
_entity_poly.entity_id
_entity_poly.type
_entity_poly.pdbx_seq_one_letter_code
_entity_poly.pdbx_strand_id
1 'polypeptide(L)'
;MFDWSSLRVFTPVVSHRSWFTLIGLLALMPTLAKAHPHSWVDMVTQINGNDHAITGFSMTWEFDPMTTAYLFDGEDMSKEHRKKTLQKLADNMIKNMLSTHYFTYFYQHKTTPIRYKTARNAVLTTKRGKATLKFDLPLTKPFTFINEPLKFLIFDPTYYVDMSWKGRDSIKLSPQLAKHCQYKIIAPNPTPKEVAYATNLPADADPDNSLGQLFTQQLNLTCH
;
A
#
# COMPACT_ATOMS: atom_id res chain seq x y z
N MET A 1 -69.70 -38.20 -51.12
CA MET A 1 -69.88 -37.02 -50.26
C MET A 1 -68.85 -37.15 -49.16
N PHE A 2 -67.70 -36.49 -49.29
CA PHE A 2 -66.56 -36.64 -48.37
C PHE A 2 -66.43 -35.38 -47.52
N ASP A 3 -66.41 -35.62 -46.21
CA ASP A 3 -66.54 -34.65 -45.12
C ASP A 3 -65.28 -33.77 -44.95
N TRP A 4 -65.51 -32.47 -44.75
CA TRP A 4 -64.54 -31.38 -44.74
C TRP A 4 -64.26 -30.91 -43.31
N SER A 5 -63.90 -31.83 -42.40
CA SER A 5 -63.74 -31.50 -40.98
C SER A 5 -62.43 -32.02 -40.38
N SER A 6 -61.28 -31.55 -40.84
CA SER A 6 -60.04 -31.51 -40.01
C SER A 6 -58.84 -30.90 -40.73
N LEU A 7 -58.81 -29.58 -40.88
CA LEU A 7 -57.55 -28.85 -41.08
C LEU A 7 -57.06 -28.39 -39.70
N ARG A 8 -56.13 -29.15 -39.11
CA ARG A 8 -55.39 -28.71 -37.92
C ARG A 8 -54.21 -27.85 -38.38
N VAL A 9 -54.23 -26.58 -37.99
CA VAL A 9 -53.10 -25.66 -38.10
C VAL A 9 -51.94 -26.21 -37.26
N PHE A 10 -50.81 -26.50 -37.89
CA PHE A 10 -49.56 -26.78 -37.18
C PHE A 10 -49.01 -25.46 -36.64
N THR A 11 -49.20 -25.19 -35.36
CA THR A 11 -48.40 -24.19 -34.64
C THR A 11 -47.11 -24.86 -34.16
N PRO A 12 -45.92 -24.33 -34.47
CA PRO A 12 -44.69 -24.84 -33.88
C PRO A 12 -44.70 -24.46 -32.40
N VAL A 13 -44.71 -25.45 -31.52
CA VAL A 13 -44.43 -25.25 -30.10
C VAL A 13 -42.95 -24.91 -29.99
N VAL A 14 -42.63 -23.62 -29.97
CA VAL A 14 -41.28 -23.15 -29.64
C VAL A 14 -41.04 -23.49 -28.17
N SER A 15 -40.21 -24.52 -27.94
CA SER A 15 -39.74 -24.90 -26.62
C SER A 15 -38.87 -23.78 -26.04
N HIS A 16 -39.49 -22.88 -25.26
CA HIS A 16 -38.79 -21.81 -24.53
C HIS A 16 -37.85 -22.34 -23.42
N ARG A 17 -37.85 -23.64 -23.12
CA ARG A 17 -37.07 -24.24 -22.03
C ARG A 17 -35.56 -24.29 -22.30
N SER A 18 -35.11 -24.12 -23.53
CA SER A 18 -33.68 -24.22 -23.89
C SER A 18 -32.92 -22.90 -23.81
N TRP A 19 -33.61 -21.76 -23.78
CA TRP A 19 -32.96 -20.44 -23.77
C TRP A 19 -32.54 -20.02 -22.34
N PHE A 20 -33.33 -20.38 -21.33
CA PHE A 20 -33.04 -20.05 -19.93
C PHE A 20 -31.81 -20.80 -19.38
N THR A 21 -31.54 -22.02 -19.87
CA THR A 21 -30.37 -22.81 -19.46
C THR A 21 -29.06 -22.25 -20.00
N LEU A 22 -29.07 -21.62 -21.18
CA LEU A 22 -27.86 -21.02 -21.77
C LEU A 22 -27.49 -19.68 -21.10
N ILE A 23 -28.48 -18.92 -20.62
CA ILE A 23 -28.26 -17.67 -19.87
C ILE A 23 -27.70 -17.96 -18.47
N GLY A 24 -28.12 -19.05 -17.82
CA GLY A 24 -27.61 -19.45 -16.51
C GLY A 24 -26.12 -19.84 -16.51
N LEU A 25 -25.61 -20.41 -17.61
CA LEU A 25 -24.20 -20.82 -17.71
C LEU A 25 -23.23 -19.64 -17.92
N LEU A 26 -23.68 -18.54 -18.53
CA LEU A 26 -22.82 -17.37 -18.79
C LEU A 26 -22.53 -16.55 -17.52
N ALA A 27 -23.33 -16.72 -16.45
CA ALA A 27 -23.19 -16.02 -15.18
C ALA A 27 -22.11 -16.61 -14.24
N LEU A 28 -21.51 -17.75 -14.60
CA LEU A 28 -20.47 -18.44 -13.81
C LEU A 28 -19.05 -18.23 -14.37
N MET A 29 -18.86 -17.29 -15.30
CA MET A 29 -17.51 -16.90 -15.73
C MET A 29 -16.76 -16.31 -14.53
N PRO A 30 -15.69 -16.96 -14.02
CA PRO A 30 -14.90 -16.38 -12.96
C PRO A 30 -14.27 -15.10 -13.49
N THR A 31 -14.69 -13.95 -12.99
CA THR A 31 -13.97 -12.70 -13.24
C THR A 31 -12.58 -12.89 -12.64
N LEU A 32 -11.52 -12.74 -13.46
CA LEU A 32 -10.17 -12.57 -12.95
C LEU A 32 -10.19 -11.40 -11.98
N ALA A 33 -10.21 -11.69 -10.68
CA ALA A 33 -10.12 -10.69 -9.65
C ALA A 33 -8.76 -10.01 -9.82
N LYS A 34 -8.76 -8.69 -10.06
CA LYS A 34 -7.53 -7.89 -9.96
C LYS A 34 -7.16 -7.85 -8.48
N ALA A 35 -6.29 -8.76 -8.07
CA ALA A 35 -6.06 -9.09 -6.67
C ALA A 35 -4.92 -8.28 -6.00
N HIS A 36 -4.39 -7.22 -6.60
CA HIS A 36 -3.37 -6.39 -5.95
C HIS A 36 -3.72 -4.90 -5.98
N PRO A 37 -3.50 -4.18 -4.87
CA PRO A 37 -2.80 -4.61 -3.65
C PRO A 37 -3.68 -5.43 -2.68
N HIS A 38 -3.05 -6.25 -1.84
CA HIS A 38 -3.73 -7.08 -0.83
C HIS A 38 -3.88 -6.36 0.52
N SER A 39 -3.10 -5.30 0.72
CA SER A 39 -3.06 -4.50 1.94
C SER A 39 -2.84 -3.03 1.58
N TRP A 40 -3.45 -2.13 2.32
CA TRP A 40 -3.28 -0.69 2.16
C TRP A 40 -2.76 -0.05 3.46
N VAL A 41 -1.78 0.82 3.31
CA VAL A 41 -1.19 1.62 4.37
C VAL A 41 -1.27 3.10 4.00
N ASP A 42 -2.09 3.82 4.76
CA ASP A 42 -2.21 5.26 4.64
C ASP A 42 -1.09 5.91 5.46
N MET A 43 -0.22 6.67 4.80
CA MET A 43 0.98 7.22 5.41
C MET A 43 0.83 8.70 5.75
N VAL A 44 1.38 9.07 6.90
CA VAL A 44 1.79 10.44 7.22
C VAL A 44 3.26 10.42 7.60
N THR A 45 4.04 11.31 6.98
CA THR A 45 5.48 11.43 7.20
C THR A 45 5.80 12.86 7.63
N GLN A 46 6.40 13.00 8.81
CA GLN A 46 7.05 14.23 9.22
C GLN A 46 8.55 14.12 8.97
N ILE A 47 9.10 15.06 8.21
CA ILE A 47 10.54 15.20 8.01
C ILE A 47 11.07 16.09 9.13
N ASN A 48 11.99 15.55 9.91
CA ASN A 48 12.58 16.19 11.09
C ASN A 48 13.94 16.78 10.74
N GLY A 49 14.24 17.94 11.29
CA GLY A 49 15.50 18.64 11.06
C GLY A 49 15.53 20.02 11.72
N ASN A 50 16.61 20.73 11.47
CA ASN A 50 16.86 22.10 11.93
C ASN A 50 17.13 23.01 10.72
N ASP A 51 17.66 24.22 10.95
CA ASP A 51 17.91 25.22 9.91
C ASP A 51 19.02 24.84 8.91
N HIS A 52 19.73 23.72 9.12
CA HIS A 52 20.88 23.32 8.28
C HIS A 52 20.88 21.85 7.84
N ALA A 53 20.10 21.00 8.51
CA ALA A 53 20.17 19.56 8.26
C ALA A 53 18.85 18.84 8.56
N ILE A 54 18.61 17.77 7.78
CA ILE A 54 17.60 16.75 8.05
C ILE A 54 18.17 15.76 9.05
N THR A 55 17.42 15.40 10.08
CA THR A 55 17.87 14.51 11.17
C THR A 55 17.14 13.17 11.20
N GLY A 56 15.99 13.06 10.54
CA GLY A 56 15.22 11.81 10.46
C GLY A 56 13.77 12.04 10.10
N PHE A 57 12.94 11.04 10.39
CA PHE A 57 11.53 11.03 10.06
C PHE A 57 10.69 10.55 11.23
N SER A 58 9.49 11.08 11.38
CA SER A 58 8.44 10.51 12.24
C SER A 58 7.32 9.99 11.34
N MET A 59 7.05 8.70 11.44
CA MET A 59 6.12 7.98 10.57
C MET A 59 4.83 7.68 11.32
N THR A 60 3.71 7.76 10.62
CA THR A 60 2.41 7.26 11.07
C THR A 60 1.79 6.47 9.93
N TRP A 61 1.59 5.17 10.15
CA TRP A 61 1.05 4.22 9.17
C TRP A 61 -0.26 3.68 9.68
N GLU A 62 -1.36 3.99 9.00
CA GLU A 62 -2.68 3.44 9.29
C GLU A 62 -2.99 2.29 8.32
N PHE A 63 -3.24 1.11 8.87
CA PHE A 63 -3.53 -0.08 8.10
C PHE A 63 -5.02 -0.17 7.80
N ASP A 64 -5.37 -0.78 6.67
CA ASP A 64 -6.76 -1.10 6.36
C ASP A 64 -7.38 -2.08 7.41
N PRO A 65 -8.71 -2.20 7.46
CA PRO A 65 -9.38 -3.05 8.44
C PRO A 65 -9.04 -4.55 8.34
N MET A 66 -8.80 -5.06 7.13
CA MET A 66 -8.51 -6.48 6.90
C MET A 66 -7.10 -6.82 7.39
N THR A 67 -6.11 -6.03 7.00
CA THR A 67 -4.73 -6.12 7.50
C THR A 67 -4.69 -5.95 9.03
N THR A 68 -5.51 -5.04 9.57
CA THR A 68 -5.66 -4.87 11.02
C THR A 68 -6.22 -6.12 11.70
N ALA A 69 -7.20 -6.78 11.10
CA ALA A 69 -7.75 -8.04 11.62
C ALA A 69 -6.68 -9.14 11.65
N TYR A 70 -5.93 -9.31 10.56
CA TYR A 70 -4.81 -10.26 10.51
C TYR A 70 -3.72 -9.95 11.53
N LEU A 71 -3.40 -8.66 11.75
CA LEU A 71 -2.40 -8.25 12.74
C LEU A 71 -2.77 -8.68 14.17
N PHE A 72 -4.05 -8.80 14.49
CA PHE A 72 -4.54 -9.17 15.81
C PHE A 72 -5.02 -10.62 15.90
N ASP A 73 -4.91 -11.39 14.82
CA ASP A 73 -5.31 -12.79 14.83
C ASP A 73 -4.44 -13.59 15.81
N GLY A 74 -5.11 -14.38 16.67
CA GLY A 74 -4.46 -15.13 17.75
C GLY A 74 -3.86 -14.30 18.91
N GLU A 75 -3.98 -12.97 18.92
CA GLU A 75 -3.46 -12.12 19.99
C GLU A 75 -4.52 -11.82 21.07
N ASP A 76 -4.11 -11.76 22.35
CA ASP A 76 -5.01 -11.39 23.45
C ASP A 76 -5.22 -9.88 23.52
N MET A 77 -6.39 -9.44 23.05
CA MET A 77 -6.82 -8.03 23.01
C MET A 77 -7.80 -7.65 24.14
N SER A 78 -7.94 -8.50 25.16
CA SER A 78 -8.68 -8.21 26.39
C SER A 78 -8.16 -6.94 27.08
N LYS A 79 -9.01 -6.25 27.84
CA LYS A 79 -8.68 -4.95 28.44
C LYS A 79 -7.40 -4.98 29.28
N GLU A 80 -7.16 -6.09 29.98
CA GLU A 80 -5.99 -6.29 30.85
C GLU A 80 -4.70 -6.39 30.04
N HIS A 81 -4.68 -7.20 28.97
CA HIS A 81 -3.47 -7.46 28.19
C HIS A 81 -3.24 -6.48 27.04
N ARG A 82 -4.28 -5.78 26.57
CA ARG A 82 -4.27 -4.95 25.37
C ARG A 82 -3.04 -4.03 25.24
N LYS A 83 -2.67 -3.32 26.31
CA LYS A 83 -1.51 -2.40 26.28
C LYS A 83 -0.21 -3.15 26.01
N LYS A 84 0.00 -4.29 26.67
CA LYS A 84 1.19 -5.12 26.52
C LYS A 84 1.22 -5.77 25.14
N THR A 85 0.09 -6.29 24.67
CA THR A 85 -0.08 -6.89 23.35
C THR A 85 0.25 -5.88 22.24
N LEU A 86 -0.32 -4.68 22.30
CA LEU A 86 -0.05 -3.62 21.32
C LEU A 86 1.44 -3.22 21.30
N GLN A 87 2.09 -3.12 22.46
CA GLN A 87 3.52 -2.80 22.50
C GLN A 87 4.37 -3.93 21.89
N LYS A 88 4.09 -5.19 22.26
CA LYS A 88 4.75 -6.38 21.68
C LYS A 88 4.62 -6.39 20.16
N LEU A 89 3.43 -6.12 19.63
CA LEU A 89 3.19 -6.05 18.19
C LEU A 89 3.97 -4.90 17.55
N ALA A 90 3.96 -3.70 18.13
CA ALA A 90 4.73 -2.56 17.63
C ALA A 90 6.23 -2.88 17.53
N ASP A 91 6.80 -3.49 18.58
CA ASP A 91 8.21 -3.84 18.64
C ASP A 91 8.56 -4.92 17.59
N ASN A 92 7.70 -5.93 17.43
CA ASN A 92 7.86 -6.98 16.43
C ASN A 92 7.78 -6.41 15.00
N MET A 93 6.83 -5.52 14.73
CA MET A 93 6.71 -4.87 13.43
C MET A 93 8.00 -4.11 13.08
N ILE A 94 8.52 -3.31 14.02
CA ILE A 94 9.77 -2.56 13.83
C ILE A 94 10.97 -3.49 13.60
N LYS A 95 11.06 -4.58 14.37
CA LYS A 95 12.11 -5.58 14.19
C LYS A 95 12.04 -6.25 12.82
N ASN A 96 10.84 -6.64 12.37
CA ASN A 96 10.65 -7.31 11.08
C ASN A 96 10.94 -6.39 9.90
N MET A 97 10.63 -5.11 10.04
CA MET A 97 10.90 -4.09 9.02
C MET A 97 12.40 -3.75 8.86
N LEU A 98 13.26 -4.12 9.82
CA LEU A 98 14.68 -3.80 9.76
C LEU A 98 15.39 -4.39 8.53
N SER A 99 15.06 -5.63 8.15
CA SER A 99 15.69 -6.32 7.01
C SER A 99 15.33 -5.69 5.67
N THR A 100 14.20 -4.98 5.59
CA THR A 100 13.72 -4.27 4.40
C THR A 100 13.90 -2.75 4.50
N HIS A 101 14.87 -2.30 5.32
CA HIS A 101 15.18 -0.87 5.51
C HIS A 101 13.95 -0.02 5.90
N TYR A 102 13.05 -0.58 6.70
CA TYR A 102 11.79 0.06 7.09
C TYR A 102 10.92 0.47 5.90
N PHE A 103 11.03 -0.25 4.78
CA PHE A 103 10.38 0.07 3.52
C PHE A 103 10.68 1.49 3.02
N THR A 104 11.68 2.16 3.60
CA THR A 104 11.94 3.59 3.44
C THR A 104 13.28 3.76 2.75
N TYR A 105 13.28 4.42 1.61
CA TYR A 105 14.45 4.59 0.78
C TYR A 105 14.68 6.07 0.49
N PHE A 106 15.73 6.63 1.09
CA PHE A 106 16.12 8.03 0.98
C PHE A 106 17.48 8.15 0.30
N TYR A 107 17.54 8.91 -0.79
CA TYR A 107 18.73 9.02 -1.61
C TYR A 107 19.11 10.48 -1.85
N GLN A 108 20.42 10.72 -1.84
CA GLN A 108 21.01 11.83 -2.55
C GLN A 108 21.22 11.39 -4.01
N HIS A 109 20.62 12.11 -4.96
CA HIS A 109 20.50 11.69 -6.36
C HIS A 109 19.85 10.30 -6.54
N LYS A 110 20.22 9.57 -7.60
CA LYS A 110 19.66 8.24 -7.93
C LYS A 110 20.33 7.07 -7.21
N THR A 111 21.51 7.26 -6.61
CA THR A 111 22.40 6.13 -6.29
C THR A 111 22.94 6.09 -4.87
N THR A 112 22.98 7.21 -4.13
CA THR A 112 23.63 7.25 -2.82
C THR A 112 22.60 7.14 -1.70
N PRO A 113 22.43 5.96 -1.05
CA PRO A 113 21.46 5.79 0.02
C PRO A 113 21.92 6.50 1.30
N ILE A 114 21.00 7.21 1.94
CA ILE A 114 21.19 7.86 3.23
C ILE A 114 20.74 6.88 4.32
N ARG A 115 21.67 6.51 5.21
CA ARG A 115 21.45 5.42 6.18
C ARG A 115 20.71 5.89 7.43
N TYR A 116 19.90 4.98 8.00
CA TYR A 116 19.14 5.18 9.24
C TYR A 116 19.76 4.48 10.44
N LYS A 117 19.47 5.00 11.65
CA LYS A 117 19.59 4.24 12.89
C LYS A 117 18.41 3.29 13.02
N THR A 118 18.45 2.41 14.02
CA THR A 118 17.28 1.59 14.38
C THR A 118 16.09 2.49 14.70
N ALA A 119 14.93 2.16 14.15
CA ALA A 119 13.70 2.87 14.45
C ALA A 119 13.36 2.72 15.94
N ARG A 120 12.71 3.74 16.51
CA ARG A 120 12.43 3.82 17.94
C ARG A 120 11.08 4.46 18.21
N ASN A 121 10.70 4.51 19.49
CA ASN A 121 9.44 5.12 19.95
C ASN A 121 8.21 4.53 19.24
N ALA A 122 8.24 3.22 19.02
CA ALA A 122 7.19 2.50 18.34
C ALA A 122 5.95 2.40 19.22
N VAL A 123 4.81 2.83 18.68
CA VAL A 123 3.52 2.78 19.36
C VAL A 123 2.46 2.31 18.38
N LEU A 124 1.79 1.21 18.71
CA LEU A 124 0.64 0.72 17.97
C LEU A 124 -0.63 1.12 18.71
N THR A 125 -1.56 1.74 18.00
CA THR A 125 -2.89 2.10 18.51
C THR A 125 -3.97 1.56 17.58
N THR A 126 -5.21 1.58 18.05
CA THR A 126 -6.36 1.12 17.25
C THR A 126 -7.49 2.12 17.36
N LYS A 127 -8.09 2.50 16.24
CA LYS A 127 -9.27 3.37 16.21
C LYS A 127 -10.17 2.95 15.06
N ARG A 128 -11.48 2.81 15.33
CA ARG A 128 -12.50 2.47 14.31
C ARG A 128 -12.12 1.26 13.45
N GLY A 129 -11.61 0.19 14.07
CA GLY A 129 -11.25 -1.04 13.38
C GLY A 129 -9.96 -0.99 12.57
N LYS A 130 -9.20 0.11 12.63
CA LYS A 130 -7.90 0.25 11.98
C LYS A 130 -6.77 0.36 13.00
N ALA A 131 -5.66 -0.33 12.75
CA ALA A 131 -4.42 -0.19 13.48
C ALA A 131 -3.62 1.02 12.94
N THR A 132 -2.95 1.73 13.84
CA THR A 132 -2.04 2.83 13.49
C THR A 132 -0.72 2.64 14.21
N LEU A 133 0.34 2.38 13.44
CA LEU A 133 1.71 2.31 13.94
C LEU A 133 2.36 3.69 13.81
N LYS A 134 2.93 4.17 14.90
CA LYS A 134 3.79 5.36 14.92
C LYS A 134 5.19 4.98 15.32
N PHE A 135 6.19 5.57 14.69
CA PHE A 135 7.60 5.35 15.03
C PHE A 135 8.49 6.47 14.50
N ASP A 136 9.67 6.60 15.07
CA ASP A 136 10.71 7.50 14.60
C ASP A 136 11.81 6.71 13.87
N LEU A 137 12.27 7.23 12.74
CA LEU A 137 13.36 6.71 11.93
C LEU A 137 14.49 7.76 11.83
N PRO A 138 15.43 7.78 12.79
CA PRO A 138 16.52 8.75 12.78
C PRO A 138 17.55 8.44 11.68
N LEU A 139 18.16 9.46 11.08
CA LEU A 139 19.34 9.27 10.24
C LEU A 139 20.55 8.87 11.10
N THR A 140 21.47 8.09 10.51
CA THR A 140 22.77 7.77 11.13
C THR A 140 23.59 9.03 11.37
N LYS A 141 23.59 9.94 10.39
CA LYS A 141 24.21 11.26 10.43
C LYS A 141 23.20 12.29 9.93
N PRO A 142 23.11 13.49 10.55
CA PRO A 142 22.32 14.57 9.97
C PRO A 142 22.76 14.84 8.53
N PHE A 143 21.79 14.97 7.63
CA PHE A 143 22.03 15.28 6.23
C PHE A 143 22.00 16.80 6.05
N THR A 144 23.19 17.40 5.94
CA THR A 144 23.34 18.85 5.68
C THR A 144 22.78 19.20 4.31
N PHE A 145 22.18 20.39 4.19
CA PHE A 145 21.66 20.85 2.90
C PHE A 145 22.80 21.03 1.89
N ILE A 146 22.51 20.68 0.64
CA ILE A 146 23.46 20.70 -0.47
C ILE A 146 22.89 21.34 -1.73
N ASN A 147 21.72 22.00 -1.64
CA ASN A 147 21.03 22.61 -2.78
C ASN A 147 20.65 21.64 -3.91
N GLU A 148 20.52 20.35 -3.62
CA GLU A 148 20.17 19.31 -4.60
C GLU A 148 18.90 18.56 -4.20
N PRO A 149 18.14 18.03 -5.18
CA PRO A 149 16.94 17.26 -4.90
C PRO A 149 17.28 15.91 -4.25
N LEU A 150 16.61 15.62 -3.15
CA LEU A 150 16.63 14.36 -2.44
C LEU A 150 15.39 13.56 -2.80
N LYS A 151 15.58 12.27 -3.03
CA LYS A 151 14.52 11.34 -3.40
C LYS A 151 14.13 10.52 -2.18
N PHE A 152 12.86 10.57 -1.80
CA PHE A 152 12.30 9.82 -0.69
C PHE A 152 11.14 8.93 -1.17
N LEU A 153 11.26 7.63 -0.93
CA LEU A 153 10.30 6.61 -1.31
C LEU A 153 9.92 5.80 -0.07
N ILE A 154 8.65 5.39 0.01
CA ILE A 154 8.21 4.35 0.94
C ILE A 154 7.41 3.32 0.16
N PHE A 155 7.86 2.07 0.14
CA PHE A 155 7.19 1.01 -0.61
C PHE A 155 7.56 -0.38 -0.14
N ASP A 156 6.62 -1.31 -0.30
CA ASP A 156 6.88 -2.74 -0.23
C ASP A 156 7.54 -3.22 -1.53
N PRO A 157 8.77 -3.78 -1.49
CA PRO A 157 9.48 -4.29 -2.67
C PRO A 157 8.65 -5.29 -3.48
N THR A 158 7.83 -6.09 -2.81
CA THR A 158 7.10 -7.20 -3.43
C THR A 158 5.80 -6.79 -4.11
N TYR A 159 5.40 -5.52 -4.04
CA TYR A 159 4.16 -4.97 -4.63
C TYR A 159 2.85 -5.55 -4.03
N TYR A 160 2.91 -6.20 -2.86
CA TYR A 160 1.72 -6.72 -2.19
C TYR A 160 0.98 -5.65 -1.37
N VAL A 161 1.71 -4.65 -0.89
CA VAL A 161 1.19 -3.57 -0.03
C VAL A 161 1.22 -2.23 -0.75
N ASP A 162 0.08 -1.56 -0.86
CA ASP A 162 0.02 -0.15 -1.28
C ASP A 162 0.34 0.72 -0.08
N MET A 163 1.40 1.51 -0.22
CA MET A 163 1.82 2.47 0.79
C MET A 163 1.74 3.85 0.17
N SER A 164 0.76 4.64 0.58
CA SER A 164 0.45 5.91 -0.08
C SER A 164 0.21 7.08 0.88
N TRP A 165 0.73 8.24 0.51
CA TRP A 165 0.31 9.53 1.06
C TRP A 165 -0.99 9.95 0.36
N LYS A 166 -2.04 10.21 1.14
CA LYS A 166 -3.36 10.59 0.61
C LYS A 166 -3.42 12.00 0.04
N GLY A 167 -2.39 12.82 0.28
CA GLY A 167 -2.29 14.17 -0.25
C GLY A 167 -1.12 14.92 0.35
N ARG A 168 -1.07 16.23 0.09
CA ARG A 168 0.01 17.09 0.60
C ARG A 168 0.04 17.15 2.12
N ASP A 169 -1.12 17.13 2.78
CA ASP A 169 -1.21 17.23 4.25
C ASP A 169 -0.66 16.00 4.98
N SER A 170 -0.45 14.89 4.26
CA SER A 170 0.26 13.71 4.75
C SER A 170 1.78 13.92 4.87
N ILE A 171 2.34 14.99 4.28
CA ILE A 171 3.75 15.33 4.42
C ILE A 171 3.90 16.61 5.24
N LYS A 172 4.65 16.51 6.32
CA LYS A 172 4.95 17.63 7.22
C LYS A 172 6.45 17.87 7.25
N LEU A 173 6.83 19.15 7.27
CA LEU A 173 8.19 19.57 7.57
C LEU A 173 8.22 20.10 9.00
N SER A 174 9.29 19.85 9.75
CA SER A 174 9.50 20.58 11.01
C SER A 174 9.51 22.09 10.76
N PRO A 175 9.11 22.92 11.75
CA PRO A 175 9.03 24.37 11.55
C PRO A 175 10.32 25.01 11.03
N GLN A 176 11.48 24.50 11.45
CA GLN A 176 12.79 24.94 10.96
C GLN A 176 12.99 24.53 9.50
N LEU A 177 12.77 23.26 9.16
CA LEU A 177 12.91 22.79 7.77
C LEU A 177 11.96 23.49 6.82
N ALA A 178 10.73 23.82 7.24
CA ALA A 178 9.74 24.48 6.39
C ALA A 178 10.20 25.85 5.84
N LYS A 179 11.21 26.47 6.46
CA LYS A 179 11.81 27.75 5.98
C LYS A 179 12.82 27.55 4.86
N HIS A 180 13.43 26.38 4.80
CA HIS A 180 14.57 26.06 3.93
C HIS A 180 14.23 25.03 2.86
N CYS A 181 13.24 24.20 3.12
CA CYS A 181 12.91 23.05 2.32
C CYS A 181 11.52 23.17 1.70
N GLN A 182 11.44 22.71 0.46
CA GLN A 182 10.19 22.51 -0.27
C GLN A 182 10.13 21.08 -0.79
N TYR A 183 8.92 20.60 -1.01
CA TYR A 183 8.72 19.24 -1.51
C TYR A 183 7.66 19.16 -2.60
N LYS A 184 7.77 18.10 -3.40
CA LYS A 184 6.77 17.70 -4.39
C LYS A 184 6.55 16.18 -4.31
N ILE A 185 5.29 15.78 -4.26
CA ILE A 185 4.90 14.38 -4.44
C ILE A 185 4.70 14.16 -5.95
N ILE A 186 5.32 13.11 -6.47
CA ILE A 186 5.23 12.66 -7.85
C ILE A 186 4.50 11.32 -7.83
N ALA A 187 3.42 11.23 -8.59
CA ALA A 187 2.65 10.00 -8.72
C ALA A 187 3.48 8.91 -9.45
N PRO A 188 3.25 7.62 -9.14
CA PRO A 188 3.84 6.54 -9.92
C PRO A 188 3.39 6.65 -11.39
N ASN A 189 4.28 6.31 -12.30
CA ASN A 189 4.01 6.31 -13.74
C ASN A 189 4.59 5.06 -14.40
N PRO A 190 4.13 3.85 -14.02
CA PRO A 190 4.56 2.61 -14.64
C PRO A 190 4.10 2.57 -16.11
N THR A 191 4.93 2.01 -16.97
CA THR A 191 4.60 1.75 -18.37
C THR A 191 3.50 0.70 -18.49
N PRO A 192 2.73 0.66 -19.59
CA PRO A 192 1.73 -0.39 -19.82
C PRO A 192 2.30 -1.81 -19.72
N LYS A 193 3.57 -2.00 -20.10
CA LYS A 193 4.28 -3.28 -19.98
C LYS A 193 4.51 -3.68 -18.53
N GLU A 194 4.92 -2.74 -17.67
CA GLU A 194 5.13 -2.98 -16.24
C GLU A 194 3.80 -3.25 -15.53
N VAL A 195 2.73 -2.54 -15.88
CA VAL A 195 1.37 -2.82 -15.39
C VAL A 195 0.89 -4.20 -15.82
N ALA A 196 1.10 -4.57 -17.08
CA ALA A 196 0.72 -5.89 -17.59
C ALA A 196 1.52 -7.00 -16.91
N TYR A 197 2.82 -6.80 -16.70
CA TYR A 197 3.65 -7.74 -15.95
C TYR A 197 3.10 -7.95 -14.53
N ALA A 198 2.89 -6.86 -13.78
CA ALA A 198 2.38 -6.93 -12.41
C ALA A 198 1.00 -7.61 -12.32
N THR A 199 0.12 -7.39 -13.31
CA THR A 199 -1.23 -7.97 -13.34
C THR A 199 -1.22 -9.47 -13.69
N ASN A 200 -0.19 -9.94 -14.39
CA ASN A 200 -0.09 -11.33 -14.87
C ASN A 200 0.79 -12.21 -13.98
N LEU A 201 1.28 -11.70 -12.84
CA LEU A 201 2.05 -12.50 -11.90
C LEU A 201 1.18 -13.63 -11.32
N PRO A 202 1.62 -14.90 -11.43
CA PRO A 202 1.01 -16.01 -10.71
C PRO A 202 1.00 -15.77 -9.20
N ALA A 203 0.01 -16.31 -8.50
CA ALA A 203 -0.09 -16.21 -7.04
C ALA A 203 1.07 -16.88 -6.30
N ASP A 204 1.72 -17.86 -6.94
CA ASP A 204 2.88 -18.61 -6.45
C ASP A 204 4.22 -18.12 -7.03
N ALA A 205 4.22 -16.97 -7.71
CA ALA A 205 5.44 -16.41 -8.28
C ALA A 205 6.44 -16.01 -7.20
N ASP A 206 7.73 -16.22 -7.47
CA ASP A 206 8.80 -15.71 -6.62
C ASP A 206 8.70 -14.17 -6.52
N PRO A 207 8.92 -13.57 -5.34
CA PRO A 207 8.82 -12.13 -5.17
C PRO A 207 9.88 -11.36 -6.00
N ASP A 208 9.41 -10.47 -6.87
CA ASP A 208 10.24 -9.50 -7.57
C ASP A 208 10.37 -8.21 -6.74
N ASN A 209 11.47 -8.09 -5.99
CA ASN A 209 11.74 -6.96 -5.10
C ASN A 209 12.01 -5.62 -5.83
N SER A 210 12.04 -5.60 -7.17
CA SER A 210 12.16 -4.38 -7.95
C SER A 210 10.80 -3.77 -8.33
N LEU A 211 9.73 -4.56 -8.23
CA LEU A 211 8.43 -4.22 -8.77
C LEU A 211 7.76 -3.08 -8.00
N GLY A 212 7.78 -3.13 -6.67
CA GLY A 212 7.10 -2.15 -5.82
C GLY A 212 7.55 -0.70 -6.08
N GLN A 213 8.82 -0.51 -6.48
CA GLN A 213 9.35 0.80 -6.78
C GLN A 213 8.67 1.46 -8.01
N LEU A 214 8.13 0.68 -8.94
CA LEU A 214 7.47 1.20 -10.15
C LEU A 214 6.10 1.81 -9.85
N PHE A 215 5.48 1.36 -8.75
CA PHE A 215 4.11 1.71 -8.37
C PHE A 215 4.04 2.61 -7.13
N THR A 216 5.17 3.02 -6.56
CA THR A 216 5.18 3.91 -5.40
C THR A 216 5.24 5.39 -5.78
N GLN A 217 4.69 6.23 -4.90
CA GLN A 217 4.85 7.67 -4.97
C GLN A 217 6.29 8.07 -4.63
N GLN A 218 6.79 9.13 -5.30
CA GLN A 218 8.09 9.70 -5.02
C GLN A 218 7.95 11.09 -4.41
N LEU A 219 8.54 11.30 -3.23
CA LEU A 219 8.69 12.62 -2.64
C LEU A 219 10.06 13.19 -3.03
N ASN A 220 10.05 14.27 -3.81
CA ASN A 220 11.23 15.08 -4.09
C ASN A 220 11.32 16.21 -3.07
N LEU A 221 12.40 16.27 -2.31
CA LEU A 221 12.67 17.29 -1.31
C LEU A 221 13.89 18.11 -1.75
N THR A 222 13.79 19.43 -1.73
CA THR A 222 14.91 20.35 -2.02
C THR A 222 15.04 21.32 -0.87
N CYS A 223 16.25 21.44 -0.32
CA CYS A 223 16.56 22.31 0.82
C CYS A 223 17.70 23.26 0.47
N HIS A 224 17.57 24.52 0.90
CA HIS A 224 18.48 25.64 0.62
C HIS A 224 19.06 26.26 1.88
#